data_AF-A0A6A3AJM5-F1
#
_entry.id   AF-A0A6A3AJM5-F1
#
_cell.length_a   1.000
_cell.length_b   1.000
_cell.length_c   1.000
_cell.angle_alpha   90.00
_cell.angle_beta   90.00
_cell.angle_gamma   90.00
#
_symmetry.space_group_name_H-M   'P 1'
#
loop_
_entity.id
_entity.type
_entity.pdbx_description
1 polymer ?
#
loop_
_entity_poly.entity_id
_entity_poly.type
_entity_poly.pdbx_seq_one_letter_code
_entity_poly.pdbx_strand_id
1 'polypeptide(L)'
;MGPEMITRTWSTWEELLLGGAVIRHGTRDWDVVASELRTRTISPFALTPEVCKAKYEDMQRRYSGCKAWFEELLNNEWQNSGEL
;
A
#
# COMPACT_ATOMS: atom_id res chain seq x y z
N MET A 1 -0.04 23.36 -21.16
CA MET A 1 0.88 22.60 -20.28
C MET A 1 0.02 22.02 -19.17
N GLY A 2 -0.15 20.69 -19.13
CA GLY A 2 -0.88 20.05 -18.02
C GLY A 2 -0.03 20.05 -16.75
N PRO A 3 -0.60 19.94 -15.54
CA PRO A 3 0.20 19.80 -14.35
C PRO A 3 0.99 18.51 -14.48
N GLU A 4 2.29 18.63 -14.67
CA GLU A 4 3.22 17.55 -14.38
C GLU A 4 3.02 17.25 -12.89
N MET A 5 2.14 16.30 -12.60
CA MET A 5 2.07 15.68 -11.30
C MET A 5 3.48 15.16 -11.05
N ILE A 6 4.18 15.82 -10.13
CA ILE A 6 5.50 15.38 -9.67
C ILE A 6 5.26 14.02 -9.04
N THR A 7 5.32 12.96 -9.84
CA THR A 7 5.15 11.60 -9.39
C THR A 7 6.39 11.31 -8.57
N ARG A 8 6.24 11.35 -7.23
CA ARG A 8 7.26 10.81 -6.33
C ARG A 8 7.68 9.45 -6.88
N THR A 9 8.96 9.28 -7.16
CA THR A 9 9.48 7.99 -7.58
C THR A 9 9.44 7.07 -6.37
N TRP A 10 8.53 6.09 -6.42
CA TRP A 10 8.48 5.04 -5.41
C TRP A 10 9.50 3.97 -5.76
N SER A 11 10.35 3.63 -4.80
CA SER A 11 11.21 2.46 -4.86
C SER A 11 10.40 1.18 -4.69
N THR A 12 10.92 0.06 -5.19
CA THR A 12 10.34 -1.27 -4.97
C THR A 12 10.16 -1.59 -3.49
N TRP A 13 11.07 -1.08 -2.63
CA TRP A 13 10.96 -1.28 -1.19
C TRP A 13 9.76 -0.54 -0.58
N GLU A 14 9.52 0.71 -0.96
CA GLU A 14 8.35 1.48 -0.49
C GLU A 14 7.04 0.85 -0.98
N GLU A 15 7.02 0.31 -2.20
CA GLU A 15 5.90 -0.46 -2.74
C GLU A 15 5.61 -1.73 -1.91
N LEU A 16 6.65 -2.47 -1.51
CA LEU A 16 6.52 -3.65 -0.64
C LEU A 16 6.04 -3.28 0.76
N LEU A 17 6.59 -2.22 1.35
CA LEU A 17 6.15 -1.71 2.65
C LEU A 17 4.69 -1.29 2.62
N LEU A 18 4.24 -0.66 1.53
CA LEU A 18 2.85 -0.20 1.37
C LEU A 18 1.90 -1.39 1.32
N GLY A 19 2.24 -2.41 0.52
CA GLY A 19 1.49 -3.67 0.52
C GLY A 19 1.42 -4.27 1.93
N GLY A 20 2.56 -4.39 2.61
CA GLY A 20 2.65 -4.90 3.97
C GLY A 20 1.78 -4.13 4.99
N ALA A 21 1.80 -2.81 4.94
CA ALA A 21 1.04 -1.96 5.85
C ALA A 21 -0.48 -2.08 5.59
N VAL A 22 -0.88 -2.11 4.31
CA VAL A 22 -2.28 -2.33 3.94
C VAL A 22 -2.77 -3.73 4.32
N ILE A 23 -1.94 -4.76 4.27
CA ILE A 23 -2.31 -6.10 4.76
C ILE A 23 -2.59 -6.09 6.27
N ARG A 24 -1.81 -5.34 7.07
CA ARG A 24 -1.98 -5.31 8.53
C ARG A 24 -3.10 -4.40 9.00
N HIS A 25 -3.31 -3.27 8.33
CA HIS A 25 -4.21 -2.21 8.77
C HIS A 25 -5.46 -2.06 7.90
N GLY A 26 -5.49 -2.73 6.74
CA GLY A 26 -6.53 -2.59 5.73
C GLY A 26 -6.45 -1.25 5.00
N THR A 27 -7.46 -0.99 4.17
CA THR A 27 -7.63 0.25 3.39
C THR A 27 -8.62 1.24 4.04
N ARG A 28 -9.00 0.99 5.30
CA ARG A 28 -10.00 1.77 6.06
C ARG A 28 -9.40 2.99 6.75
N ASP A 29 -8.11 2.91 7.10
CA ASP A 29 -7.37 3.97 7.79
C ASP A 29 -5.99 4.15 7.17
N TRP A 30 -5.87 5.16 6.30
CA TRP A 30 -4.64 5.48 5.59
C TRP A 30 -3.65 6.28 6.43
N ASP A 31 -4.08 6.86 7.56
CA ASP A 31 -3.21 7.57 8.48
C ASP A 31 -2.29 6.60 9.20
N VAL A 32 -2.82 5.47 9.65
CA VAL A 32 -2.03 4.40 10.27
C VAL A 32 -1.05 3.78 9.25
N VAL A 33 -1.52 3.53 8.02
CA VAL A 33 -0.68 3.03 6.93
C VAL A 33 0.47 3.99 6.63
N ALA A 34 0.18 5.28 6.46
CA ALA A 34 1.20 6.30 6.19
C ALA A 34 2.18 6.45 7.36
N SER A 35 1.69 6.40 8.62
CA SER A 35 2.52 6.44 9.82
C SER A 35 3.51 5.26 9.84
N GLU A 36 3.03 4.03 9.64
CA GLU A 36 3.91 2.86 9.57
C GLU A 36 4.94 3.01 8.45
N LEU A 37 4.50 3.44 7.27
CA LEU A 37 5.39 3.63 6.11
C LEU A 37 6.51 4.64 6.39
N ARG A 38 6.18 5.74 7.07
CA ARG A 38 7.15 6.76 7.51
C ARG A 38 8.19 6.21 8.48
N THR A 39 7.79 5.32 9.39
CA THR A 39 8.77 4.70 10.33
C THR A 39 9.78 3.80 9.64
N ARG A 40 9.45 3.27 8.45
CA ARG A 40 10.26 2.29 7.72
C ARG A 40 10.91 2.86 6.44
N THR A 41 10.78 4.17 6.20
CA THR A 41 11.29 4.84 5.00
C THR A 41 12.24 5.98 5.34
N ILE A 42 13.30 6.14 4.53
CA ILE A 42 14.33 7.16 4.72
C ILE A 42 13.79 8.58 4.42
N SER A 43 12.79 8.70 3.54
CA SER A 43 12.11 9.96 3.20
C SER A 43 10.62 9.95 3.62
N PRO A 44 10.33 10.21 4.91
CA PRO A 44 8.97 10.14 5.47
C PRO A 44 8.09 11.32 5.06
N PHE A 45 8.66 12.48 4.74
CA PHE A 45 7.91 13.73 4.56
C PHE A 45 6.92 13.72 3.40
N ALA A 46 7.19 12.95 2.35
CA ALA A 46 6.32 12.85 1.19
C ALA A 46 5.43 11.59 1.20
N LEU A 47 5.30 10.88 2.33
CA LEU A 47 4.39 9.74 2.49
C LEU A 47 3.15 10.20 3.25
N THR A 48 2.22 10.86 2.57
CA THR A 48 0.93 11.24 3.15
C THR A 48 -0.10 10.12 2.95
N PRO A 49 -1.19 10.09 3.74
CA PRO A 49 -2.28 9.12 3.55
C PRO A 49 -2.80 9.10 2.12
N GLU A 50 -2.96 10.28 1.50
CA GLU A 50 -3.44 10.45 0.13
C GLU A 50 -2.45 9.87 -0.89
N VAL A 51 -1.15 10.09 -0.67
CA VAL A 51 -0.08 9.57 -1.54
C VAL A 51 0.02 8.06 -1.43
N CYS A 52 -0.14 7.49 -0.23
CA CYS A 52 -0.18 6.05 0.00
C CYS A 52 -1.39 5.41 -0.68
N LYS A 53 -2.57 6.04 -0.55
CA LYS A 53 -3.80 5.58 -1.19
C LYS A 53 -3.68 5.59 -2.72
N ALA A 54 -3.28 6.73 -3.30
CA ALA A 54 -3.14 6.87 -4.74
C ALA A 54 -2.12 5.87 -5.31
N LYS A 55 -1.03 5.63 -4.59
CA LYS A 55 -0.04 4.62 -4.99
C LYS A 55 -0.60 3.20 -4.93
N TYR A 56 -1.34 2.87 -3.87
CA TYR A 56 -1.94 1.55 -3.73
C TYR A 56 -2.96 1.28 -4.85
N GLU A 57 -3.81 2.24 -5.18
CA GLU A 57 -4.75 2.15 -6.30
C GLU A 57 -4.02 1.96 -7.65
N ASP A 58 -2.91 2.68 -7.85
CA ASP A 58 -2.06 2.51 -9.03
C ASP A 58 -1.40 1.12 -9.09
N MET A 59 -0.94 0.59 -7.95
CA MET A 59 -0.44 -0.78 -7.85
C MET A 59 -1.54 -1.80 -8.14
N GLN A 60 -2.73 -1.65 -7.55
CA GLN A 60 -3.88 -2.52 -7.84
C GLN A 60 -4.21 -2.52 -9.33
N ARG A 61 -4.19 -1.36 -10.00
CA ARG A 61 -4.43 -1.26 -11.44
C ARG A 61 -3.33 -1.96 -12.26
N ARG A 62 -2.05 -1.73 -11.93
CA ARG A 62 -0.90 -2.35 -12.60
C ARG A 62 -0.86 -3.87 -12.42
N TYR A 63 -1.25 -4.36 -11.25
CA TYR A 63 -1.21 -5.78 -10.89
C TYR A 63 -2.59 -6.46 -10.95
N SER A 64 -3.63 -5.79 -11.46
CA SER A 64 -5.00 -6.33 -11.59
C SER A 64 -5.08 -7.62 -12.41
N GLY A 65 -4.10 -7.88 -13.29
CA GLY A 65 -3.93 -9.12 -14.03
C GLY A 65 -3.05 -10.19 -13.35
N CYS A 66 -2.32 -9.82 -12.28
CA CYS A 66 -1.50 -10.70 -11.45
C CYS A 66 -2.22 -10.98 -10.13
N LYS A 67 -3.44 -11.52 -10.22
CA LYS A 67 -4.28 -11.87 -9.07
C LYS A 67 -3.60 -12.83 -8.08
N ALA A 68 -2.62 -13.63 -8.52
CA ALA A 68 -1.93 -14.58 -7.65
C ALA A 68 -1.30 -13.91 -6.41
N TRP A 69 -0.65 -12.74 -6.57
CA TRP A 69 0.00 -12.09 -5.43
C TRP A 69 -1.00 -11.45 -4.45
N PHE A 70 -2.10 -10.89 -4.94
CA PHE A 70 -3.14 -10.28 -4.09
C PHE A 70 -4.09 -11.32 -3.47
N GLU A 71 -4.40 -12.41 -4.16
CA GLU A 71 -5.25 -13.49 -3.67
C GLU A 71 -4.55 -14.33 -2.59
N GLU A 72 -3.23 -14.56 -2.70
CA GLU A 72 -2.45 -15.18 -1.61
C GLU A 72 -2.47 -14.31 -0.34
N LEU A 73 -2.45 -12.99 -0.48
CA LEU A 73 -2.48 -12.07 0.65
C LEU A 73 -3.88 -12.00 1.31
N LEU A 74 -4.96 -12.02 0.52
CA LEU A 74 -6.33 -12.02 1.03
C LEU A 74 -6.76 -13.39 1.60
N ASN A 75 -6.32 -14.51 1.03
CA ASN A 75 -6.70 -15.84 1.52
C ASN A 75 -6.12 -16.17 2.90
N ASN A 76 -4.99 -15.56 3.29
CA ASN A 76 -4.43 -15.75 4.63
C ASN A 76 -5.26 -15.04 5.73
N GLU A 77 -6.12 -14.09 5.38
CA GLU A 77 -6.96 -13.35 6.34
C GLU A 77 -8.26 -14.10 6.70
N TRP A 78 -8.73 -15.03 5.84
CA TRP A 78 -9.98 -15.77 6.06
C TRP A 78 -9.84 -17.07 6.86
N GLN A 79 -8.63 -17.63 7.04
CA GLN A 79 -8.46 -18.86 7.85
C GLN A 79 -8.26 -18.61 9.36
N ASN A 80 -8.03 -17.37 9.82
CA ASN A 80 -7.77 -17.07 11.24
C ASN A 80 -8.91 -16.31 11.96
N SER A 81 -10.03 -16.01 11.28
CA SER A 81 -11.23 -15.41 11.92
C SER A 81 -12.40 -16.39 12.07
N GLY A 82 -12.15 -17.69 11.89
CA GLY A 82 -13.16 -18.76 12.01
C GLY A 82 -12.94 -19.74 13.16
N GLU A 83 -11.89 -19.58 13.96
CA GLU A 83 -11.66 -20.35 15.19
C GLU A 83 -11.22 -19.38 16.29
N LEU A 84 -12.19 -18.96 17.11
CA LEU A 84 -12.17 -18.79 18.57
C LEU A 84 -13.36 -17.94 19.01
#